data_AF-A0A534P652-F1
#
_entry.id   AF-A0A534P652-F1
#
_cell.length_a   1.000
_cell.length_b   1.000
_cell.length_c   1.000
_cell.angle_alpha   90.00
_cell.angle_beta   90.00
_cell.angle_gamma   90.00
#
_symmetry.space_group_name_H-M   'P 1'
#
loop_
_entity.id
_entity.type
_entity.pdbx_description
1 polymer ?
#
loop_
_entity_poly.entity_id
_entity_poly.type
_entity_poly.pdbx_seq_one_letter_code
_entity_poly.pdbx_strand_id
1 'polypeptide(L)'
;MRAPTSSASARSCARCSAERGRSSARRRSRPPSRCCGTLPRRSRRRCPRRSRRSRCVAWKRIRRRVSLRVFLIAAAALVLALTTAVALRLWRAHPPPQFRQLTFQRGTVFSARFAPDGKTIYYIAAEDASGPRLHSTTLARPELQRLDVPPANLVSISSTGELALLLKPQIVRFGFDRGILARWVPGSGAPREVLEDVEYADWSPDGSGLALVRTSSGRTRLEYPTGHVLYQTTGWLSDPRFSPDGTQIAFVQHPNPVEAAGTVMVTDLSGAARTLTPSWRYALGLAWAKHGAEVWFTAADANAAAANLVLRGVDLRGGQPRVIAQVGGNLAMQDVAPDGRVLLTEPNSTAGLAILKAGEAKARDASWFDQTFLGDLSADGKQVLFTVEGAAAGNASVVYLRKTDGSQPVRLGGGYGVALSPDGRWAISLSLTKGPLQPITFLPTGAGEPKSLDPGGVTATRIRWFPDGKRLLIAGLEPEHGLRLYVRSIDGGKPKAISPEGVRITGLALSRDGKFAAAGDERGLTTLYPVEGGDPLPVPQVEPDEVPLGFADDGALFVGRLRPVTVPVFRVDVRTRSRTQIATLVADVPGALGIVRAAVTPDGSTLAFNYVSVSSSLYVLEDAQ
;
A
#
# COMPACT_ATOMS: atom_id res chain seq x y z
N MET A 1 39.11 10.29 36.08
CA MET A 1 39.34 9.02 36.80
C MET A 1 38.79 7.88 35.96
N ARG A 2 39.67 6.94 35.63
CA ARG A 2 39.49 5.53 35.19
C ARG A 2 38.48 5.19 34.08
N ALA A 3 39.06 4.88 32.93
CA ALA A 3 38.60 3.86 31.96
C ALA A 3 38.62 2.44 32.59
N PRO A 4 38.16 1.41 31.85
CA PRO A 4 39.14 0.66 31.07
C PRO A 4 38.69 0.20 29.67
N THR A 5 39.72 0.03 28.86
CA THR A 5 39.83 -0.57 27.52
C THR A 5 39.88 -2.10 27.56
N SER A 6 39.41 -2.78 26.50
CA SER A 6 40.11 -3.95 25.95
C SER A 6 39.83 -4.17 24.47
N SER A 7 40.90 -4.31 23.71
CA SER A 7 41.05 -4.54 22.27
C SER A 7 41.53 -5.97 21.98
N ALA A 8 41.15 -6.54 20.82
CA ALA A 8 41.94 -7.45 19.95
C ALA A 8 41.04 -7.89 18.77
N SER A 9 41.21 -7.46 17.52
CA SER A 9 42.18 -7.89 16.47
C SER A 9 42.22 -9.39 16.18
N ALA A 10 42.33 -9.97 14.98
CA ALA A 10 42.13 -9.65 13.56
C ALA A 10 42.69 -10.86 12.76
N ARG A 11 42.25 -11.05 11.49
CA ARG A 11 42.88 -11.86 10.40
C ARG A 11 42.73 -13.39 10.50
N SER A 12 42.67 -14.19 9.43
CA SER A 12 42.49 -14.04 7.96
C SER A 12 42.54 -15.44 7.32
N CYS A 13 42.09 -15.57 6.05
CA CYS A 13 42.45 -16.61 5.05
C CYS A 13 41.84 -18.01 5.26
N ALA A 14 41.58 -18.85 4.25
CA ALA A 14 41.46 -18.79 2.79
C ALA A 14 40.99 -20.21 2.37
N ARG A 15 39.93 -20.33 1.54
CA ARG A 15 39.89 -20.98 0.20
C ARG A 15 40.28 -22.46 0.04
N CYS A 16 39.49 -23.09 -0.85
CA CYS A 16 39.70 -24.33 -1.62
C CYS A 16 39.51 -25.65 -0.85
N SER A 17 38.97 -26.75 -1.40
CA SER A 17 38.37 -27.12 -2.70
C SER A 17 38.01 -28.64 -2.59
N ALA A 18 37.20 -29.15 -3.53
CA ALA A 18 36.96 -30.57 -3.90
C ALA A 18 35.52 -31.04 -3.60
N GLU A 19 34.81 -31.79 -4.43
CA GLU A 19 35.08 -32.36 -5.76
C GLU A 19 33.73 -32.78 -6.37
N ARG A 20 33.64 -32.77 -7.71
CA ARG A 20 32.51 -33.33 -8.47
C ARG A 20 32.76 -34.81 -8.74
N GLY A 21 31.74 -35.65 -8.57
CA GLY A 21 31.70 -37.02 -9.08
C GLY A 21 30.32 -37.34 -9.67
N ARG A 22 30.25 -37.50 -10.98
CA ARG A 22 29.07 -37.90 -11.77
C ARG A 22 28.91 -39.43 -11.81
N SER A 23 27.66 -39.89 -11.88
CA SER A 23 27.07 -40.96 -12.73
C SER A 23 26.00 -41.69 -11.91
N SER A 24 24.93 -42.32 -12.40
CA SER A 24 24.25 -42.50 -13.68
C SER A 24 22.90 -43.15 -13.35
N ALA A 25 21.89 -42.91 -14.17
CA ALA A 25 20.53 -43.42 -14.01
C ALA A 25 20.37 -44.90 -14.43
N ARG A 26 19.42 -45.63 -13.82
CA ARG A 26 18.15 -46.10 -14.46
C ARG A 26 17.50 -47.31 -13.74
N ARG A 27 16.17 -47.18 -13.59
CA ARG A 27 15.05 -48.13 -13.78
C ARG A 27 14.91 -49.42 -12.92
N ARG A 28 13.89 -49.36 -12.05
CA ARG A 28 12.76 -50.29 -11.77
C ARG A 28 12.77 -51.71 -12.39
N SER A 29 12.53 -52.73 -11.53
CA SER A 29 11.37 -53.64 -11.61
C SER A 29 11.29 -54.59 -10.37
N ARG A 30 10.08 -55.11 -10.14
CA ARG A 30 9.52 -55.82 -8.94
C ARG A 30 10.11 -57.20 -8.64
N PRO A 31 9.87 -57.77 -7.42
CA PRO A 31 9.87 -59.22 -7.20
C PRO A 31 8.45 -59.79 -6.94
N PRO A 32 8.22 -61.11 -7.14
CA PRO A 32 7.00 -61.78 -6.71
C PRO A 32 7.22 -62.92 -5.67
N SER A 33 6.15 -63.15 -4.89
CA SER A 33 5.51 -64.41 -4.47
C SER A 33 6.26 -65.59 -3.79
N ARG A 34 5.86 -65.81 -2.52
CA ARG A 34 5.20 -66.99 -1.89
C ARG A 34 5.85 -68.40 -1.86
N CYS A 35 5.90 -68.92 -0.62
CA CYS A 35 5.36 -70.20 -0.10
C CYS A 35 6.30 -71.34 0.38
N CYS A 36 6.00 -71.76 1.62
CA CYS A 36 5.95 -73.11 2.21
C CYS A 36 7.14 -73.75 2.94
N GLY A 37 6.78 -74.34 4.09
CA GLY A 37 7.54 -75.31 4.91
C GLY A 37 7.54 -74.91 6.40
N THR A 38 7.31 -75.74 7.42
CA THR A 38 6.95 -77.16 7.59
C THR A 38 6.76 -77.36 9.12
N LEU A 39 5.90 -78.28 9.57
CA LEU A 39 5.78 -78.72 10.99
C LEU A 39 6.31 -80.15 11.14
N PRO A 40 6.72 -80.59 12.37
CA PRO A 40 6.13 -81.87 12.84
C PRO A 40 5.98 -82.08 14.39
N ARG A 41 4.87 -82.76 14.74
CA ARG A 41 4.64 -83.96 15.63
C ARG A 41 5.27 -84.04 17.04
N ARG A 42 4.45 -84.15 18.12
CA ARG A 42 3.78 -85.34 18.78
C ARG A 42 4.67 -86.23 19.67
N SER A 43 4.31 -86.34 20.97
CA SER A 43 4.19 -87.57 21.81
C SER A 43 3.82 -87.15 23.24
N ARG A 44 3.19 -87.91 24.16
CA ARG A 44 2.43 -89.17 24.25
C ARG A 44 1.65 -89.07 25.59
N ARG A 45 0.41 -89.58 25.63
CA ARG A 45 -0.39 -89.73 26.86
C ARG A 45 0.03 -90.98 27.63
N ARG A 46 -0.02 -90.96 28.98
CA ARG A 46 -0.65 -92.01 29.83
C ARG A 46 -0.91 -91.53 31.27
N CYS A 47 -2.13 -91.84 31.71
CA CYS A 47 -2.86 -91.71 32.99
C CYS A 47 -2.27 -92.49 34.20
N PRO A 48 -2.90 -92.55 35.42
CA PRO A 48 -3.97 -91.74 36.07
C PRO A 48 -3.85 -91.52 37.61
N ARG A 49 -4.83 -90.77 38.20
CA ARG A 49 -5.50 -90.91 39.55
C ARG A 49 -4.61 -90.94 40.82
N ARG A 50 -4.88 -90.24 41.94
CA ARG A 50 -6.17 -89.94 42.61
C ARG A 50 -5.91 -89.04 43.86
N SER A 51 -6.84 -88.10 44.13
CA SER A 51 -7.26 -87.58 45.47
C SER A 51 -6.23 -86.81 46.33
N ARG A 52 -6.58 -85.82 47.17
CA ARG A 52 -7.86 -85.40 47.75
C ARG A 52 -7.70 -83.98 48.36
N ARG A 53 -8.68 -83.11 48.06
CA ARG A 53 -9.26 -82.04 48.90
C ARG A 53 -8.35 -81.24 49.85
N SER A 54 -8.22 -79.94 49.57
CA SER A 54 -8.68 -78.85 50.46
C SER A 54 -8.44 -77.49 49.79
N ARG A 55 -9.23 -76.47 50.17
CA ARG A 55 -9.23 -75.05 49.74
C ARG A 55 -10.29 -74.61 48.73
N CYS A 56 -11.56 -74.87 49.03
CA CYS A 56 -12.63 -73.94 48.68
C CYS A 56 -12.67 -72.84 49.75
N VAL A 57 -12.40 -71.58 49.37
CA VAL A 57 -12.90 -70.30 49.96
C VAL A 57 -12.08 -69.10 49.43
N ALA A 58 -10.89 -69.28 48.84
CA ALA A 58 -10.06 -68.16 48.36
C ALA A 58 -10.32 -67.65 46.92
N TRP A 59 -11.32 -68.16 46.19
CA TRP A 59 -11.47 -67.88 44.74
C TRP A 59 -12.45 -66.75 44.36
N LYS A 60 -13.30 -66.24 45.26
CA LYS A 60 -14.27 -65.18 44.92
C LYS A 60 -13.73 -63.74 45.02
N ARG A 61 -12.66 -63.46 45.78
CA ARG A 61 -12.08 -62.10 45.91
C ARG A 61 -11.07 -61.72 44.81
N ILE A 62 -10.42 -62.70 44.17
CA ILE A 62 -9.39 -62.46 43.14
C ILE A 62 -10.03 -62.15 41.77
N ARG A 63 -11.16 -62.80 41.42
CA ARG A 63 -11.90 -62.49 40.17
C ARG A 63 -12.48 -61.07 40.12
N ARG A 64 -12.93 -60.51 41.25
CA ARG A 64 -13.47 -59.14 41.31
C ARG A 64 -12.41 -58.04 41.15
N ARG A 65 -11.17 -58.26 41.62
CA ARG A 65 -10.08 -57.27 41.48
C ARG A 65 -9.46 -57.28 40.09
N VAL A 66 -9.39 -58.44 39.43
CA VAL A 66 -8.94 -58.54 38.04
C VAL A 66 -10.01 -57.98 37.09
N SER A 67 -11.29 -58.22 37.34
CA SER A 67 -12.37 -57.63 36.52
C SER A 67 -12.45 -56.11 36.63
N LEU A 68 -12.23 -55.54 37.82
CA LEU A 68 -12.24 -54.08 38.00
C LEU A 68 -11.05 -53.41 37.28
N ARG A 69 -9.86 -54.02 37.32
CA ARG A 69 -8.67 -53.50 36.61
C ARG A 69 -8.83 -53.57 35.10
N VAL A 70 -9.39 -54.66 34.57
CA VAL A 70 -9.70 -54.77 33.13
C VAL A 70 -10.75 -53.73 32.72
N PHE A 71 -11.77 -53.49 33.55
CA PHE A 71 -12.78 -52.47 33.29
C PHE A 71 -12.22 -51.05 33.34
N LEU A 72 -11.35 -50.73 34.29
CA LEU A 72 -10.68 -49.44 34.40
C LEU A 72 -9.71 -49.19 33.23
N ILE A 73 -8.97 -50.22 32.79
CA ILE A 73 -8.09 -50.11 31.60
C ILE A 73 -8.93 -49.92 30.33
N ALA A 74 -10.04 -50.63 30.18
CA ALA A 74 -10.94 -50.46 29.04
C ALA A 74 -11.60 -49.07 29.03
N ALA A 75 -12.03 -48.57 30.19
CA ALA A 75 -12.58 -47.23 30.33
C ALA A 75 -11.53 -46.14 30.04
N ALA A 76 -10.31 -46.29 30.53
CA ALA A 76 -9.21 -45.37 30.24
C ALA A 76 -8.83 -45.38 28.75
N ALA A 77 -8.82 -46.55 28.11
CA ALA A 77 -8.57 -46.67 26.67
C ALA A 77 -9.70 -46.02 25.84
N LEU A 78 -10.97 -46.16 26.28
CA LEU A 78 -12.10 -45.53 25.63
C LEU A 78 -12.09 -44.01 25.78
N VAL A 79 -11.76 -43.50 26.97
CA VAL A 79 -11.58 -42.05 27.19
C VAL A 79 -10.43 -41.54 26.34
N LEU A 80 -9.29 -42.22 26.30
CA LEU A 80 -8.16 -41.82 25.47
C LEU A 80 -8.51 -41.85 23.98
N ALA A 81 -9.27 -42.85 23.52
CA ALA A 81 -9.76 -42.95 22.15
C ALA A 81 -10.77 -41.84 21.81
N LEU A 82 -11.65 -41.48 22.74
CA LEU A 82 -12.60 -40.38 22.59
C LEU A 82 -11.87 -39.03 22.59
N THR A 83 -10.92 -38.81 23.50
CA THR A 83 -10.14 -37.56 23.54
C THR A 83 -9.23 -37.44 22.34
N THR A 84 -8.63 -38.53 21.85
CA THR A 84 -7.84 -38.51 20.60
C THR A 84 -8.74 -38.36 19.37
N ALA A 85 -9.93 -38.95 19.33
CA ALA A 85 -10.87 -38.75 18.23
C ALA A 85 -11.43 -37.32 18.20
N VAL A 86 -11.72 -36.73 19.37
CA VAL A 86 -12.11 -35.32 19.50
C VAL A 86 -10.94 -34.42 19.15
N ALA A 87 -9.74 -34.69 19.66
CA ALA A 87 -8.52 -33.97 19.32
C ALA A 87 -8.26 -34.03 17.82
N LEU A 88 -8.30 -35.21 17.18
CA LEU A 88 -8.13 -35.41 15.73
C LEU A 88 -9.25 -34.79 14.89
N ARG A 89 -10.48 -34.70 15.42
CA ARG A 89 -11.56 -33.93 14.79
C ARG A 89 -11.30 -32.42 14.85
N LEU A 90 -10.81 -31.93 15.98
CA LEU A 90 -10.41 -30.54 16.18
C LEU A 90 -9.10 -30.23 15.43
N TRP A 91 -8.27 -31.24 15.18
CA TRP A 91 -7.04 -31.21 14.37
C TRP A 91 -7.27 -31.55 12.90
N ARG A 92 -8.52 -31.70 12.45
CA ARG A 92 -8.78 -31.72 11.01
C ARG A 92 -8.25 -30.40 10.48
N ALA A 93 -7.11 -30.47 9.82
CA ALA A 93 -6.54 -29.37 9.09
C ALA A 93 -7.65 -28.87 8.18
N HIS A 94 -8.09 -27.64 8.40
CA HIS A 94 -8.92 -26.95 7.42
C HIS A 94 -8.14 -27.04 6.11
N PRO A 95 -8.78 -27.43 4.99
CA PRO A 95 -8.10 -27.40 3.71
C PRO A 95 -7.44 -26.02 3.56
N PRO A 96 -6.19 -25.96 3.09
CA PRO A 96 -5.53 -24.67 2.97
C PRO A 96 -6.37 -23.76 2.06
N PRO A 97 -6.51 -22.47 2.41
CA PRO A 97 -7.33 -21.54 1.65
C PRO A 97 -6.94 -21.57 0.16
N GLN A 98 -7.94 -21.68 -0.71
CA GLN A 98 -7.72 -21.78 -2.15
C GLN A 98 -8.00 -20.45 -2.83
N PHE A 99 -7.02 -19.97 -3.58
CA PHE A 99 -7.14 -18.75 -4.38
C PHE A 99 -7.56 -19.12 -5.80
N ARG A 100 -8.73 -18.64 -6.21
CA ARG A 100 -9.22 -18.75 -7.58
C ARG A 100 -9.20 -17.38 -8.24
N GLN A 101 -8.35 -17.20 -9.24
CA GLN A 101 -8.27 -15.96 -10.01
C GLN A 101 -9.52 -15.74 -10.86
N LEU A 102 -10.01 -14.50 -10.89
CA LEU A 102 -11.18 -14.08 -11.67
C LEU A 102 -10.83 -13.20 -12.85
N THR A 103 -9.83 -12.33 -12.70
CA THR A 103 -9.42 -11.40 -13.75
C THR A 103 -8.07 -11.81 -14.31
N PHE A 104 -7.96 -11.87 -15.63
CA PHE A 104 -6.74 -12.26 -16.35
C PHE A 104 -6.19 -11.15 -17.24
N GLN A 105 -6.98 -10.08 -17.43
CA GLN A 105 -6.58 -8.93 -18.23
C GLN A 105 -5.60 -8.04 -17.47
N ARG A 106 -4.79 -7.29 -18.22
CA ARG A 106 -3.89 -6.28 -17.66
C ARG A 106 -4.71 -5.07 -17.24
N GLY A 107 -4.47 -4.57 -16.03
CA GLY A 107 -5.14 -3.40 -15.50
C GLY A 107 -5.08 -3.34 -13.98
N THR A 108 -5.77 -2.38 -13.41
CA THR A 108 -6.00 -2.29 -11.97
C THR A 108 -7.45 -2.56 -11.66
N VAL A 109 -7.72 -3.55 -10.80
CA VAL A 109 -8.98 -3.70 -10.07
C VAL A 109 -8.92 -2.85 -8.79
N PHE A 110 -9.80 -1.87 -8.67
CA PHE A 110 -9.85 -0.93 -7.55
C PHE A 110 -10.83 -1.36 -6.44
N SER A 111 -11.96 -1.94 -6.83
CA SER A 111 -13.02 -2.35 -5.92
C SER A 111 -13.74 -3.57 -6.48
N ALA A 112 -14.19 -4.48 -5.61
CA ALA A 112 -15.04 -5.60 -5.99
C ALA A 112 -16.05 -5.95 -4.89
N ARG A 113 -17.24 -6.39 -5.28
CA ARG A 113 -18.34 -6.78 -4.39
C ARG A 113 -19.08 -7.99 -4.95
N PHE A 114 -19.54 -8.87 -4.06
CA PHE A 114 -20.51 -9.89 -4.43
C PHE A 114 -21.89 -9.27 -4.61
N ALA A 115 -22.62 -9.72 -5.62
CA ALA A 115 -24.05 -9.46 -5.71
C ALA A 115 -24.82 -10.33 -4.70
N PRO A 116 -26.07 -9.97 -4.35
CA PRO A 116 -26.89 -10.74 -3.40
C PRO A 116 -27.17 -12.19 -3.82
N ASP A 117 -27.07 -12.49 -5.13
CA ASP A 117 -27.21 -13.85 -5.67
C ASP A 117 -26.04 -14.79 -5.30
N GLY A 118 -24.95 -14.24 -4.75
CA GLY A 118 -23.71 -14.94 -4.40
C GLY A 118 -22.91 -15.46 -5.60
N LYS A 119 -23.35 -15.24 -6.83
CA LYS A 119 -22.73 -15.78 -8.06
C LYS A 119 -22.11 -14.70 -8.90
N THR A 120 -22.78 -13.55 -8.97
CA THR A 120 -22.36 -12.40 -9.74
C THR A 120 -21.41 -11.55 -8.91
N ILE A 121 -20.35 -11.07 -9.56
CA ILE A 121 -19.35 -10.21 -8.95
C ILE A 121 -19.26 -8.96 -9.80
N TYR A 122 -19.47 -7.81 -9.16
CA TYR A 122 -19.24 -6.51 -9.77
C TYR A 122 -17.89 -5.98 -9.30
N TYR A 123 -17.12 -5.42 -10.22
CA TYR A 123 -15.82 -4.87 -9.90
C TYR A 123 -15.48 -3.69 -10.80
N ILE A 124 -14.62 -2.83 -10.28
CA ILE A 124 -14.10 -1.66 -10.97
C ILE A 124 -12.72 -1.99 -11.49
N ALA A 125 -12.52 -1.85 -12.80
CA ALA A 125 -11.23 -1.99 -13.43
C ALA A 125 -10.87 -0.75 -14.25
N ALA A 126 -9.58 -0.41 -14.31
CA ALA A 126 -9.03 0.45 -15.35
C ALA A 126 -8.05 -0.38 -16.19
N GLU A 127 -8.41 -0.54 -17.46
CA GLU A 127 -7.58 -1.20 -18.48
C GLU A 127 -6.68 -0.18 -19.21
N ASP A 128 -7.11 1.08 -19.26
CA ASP A 128 -6.45 2.17 -19.98
C ASP A 128 -6.58 3.53 -19.24
N ALA A 129 -6.15 4.59 -19.93
CA ALA A 129 -6.20 5.97 -19.47
C ALA A 129 -7.61 6.56 -19.29
N SER A 130 -8.68 5.86 -19.72
CA SER A 130 -10.05 6.38 -19.77
C SER A 130 -10.79 6.36 -18.42
N GLY A 131 -10.09 5.97 -17.35
CA GLY A 131 -10.58 5.95 -15.98
C GLY A 131 -11.23 4.63 -15.55
N PRO A 132 -11.61 4.51 -14.26
CA PRO A 132 -12.22 3.29 -13.71
C PRO A 132 -13.60 3.02 -14.32
N ARG A 133 -13.84 1.77 -14.72
CA ARG A 133 -15.10 1.30 -15.32
C ARG A 133 -15.68 0.13 -14.55
N LEU A 134 -17.00 0.02 -14.57
CA LEU A 134 -17.73 -1.05 -13.92
C LEU A 134 -17.86 -2.26 -14.85
N HIS A 135 -17.51 -3.42 -14.32
CA HIS A 135 -17.63 -4.71 -14.98
C HIS A 135 -18.38 -5.70 -14.10
N SER A 136 -18.95 -6.71 -14.73
CA SER A 136 -19.52 -7.88 -14.07
C SER A 136 -18.87 -9.17 -14.56
N THR A 137 -18.76 -10.15 -13.67
CA THR A 137 -18.31 -11.51 -13.99
C THR A 137 -18.96 -12.54 -13.07
N THR A 138 -18.72 -13.82 -13.34
CA THR A 138 -19.21 -14.94 -12.51
C THR A 138 -18.11 -15.97 -12.28
N LEU A 139 -18.23 -16.77 -11.22
CA LEU A 139 -17.30 -17.89 -10.99
C LEU A 139 -17.30 -18.93 -12.11
N ALA A 140 -18.46 -19.18 -12.74
CA ALA A 140 -18.61 -20.23 -13.74
C ALA A 140 -18.07 -19.82 -15.12
N ARG A 141 -18.12 -18.51 -15.43
CA ARG A 141 -17.65 -17.94 -16.69
C ARG A 141 -16.93 -16.64 -16.38
N PRO A 142 -15.58 -16.62 -16.39
CA PRO A 142 -14.79 -15.41 -16.15
C PRO A 142 -14.79 -14.47 -17.38
N GLU A 143 -15.89 -14.44 -18.14
CA GLU A 143 -16.06 -13.46 -19.21
C GLU A 143 -16.22 -12.06 -18.60
N LEU A 144 -15.54 -11.09 -19.21
CA LEU A 144 -15.56 -9.70 -18.81
C LEU A 144 -16.73 -9.00 -19.50
N GLN A 145 -17.79 -8.71 -18.75
CA GLN A 145 -18.91 -7.91 -19.27
C GLN A 145 -18.78 -6.48 -18.74
N ARG A 146 -18.51 -5.54 -19.64
CA ARG A 146 -18.52 -4.11 -19.33
C ARG A 146 -19.96 -3.61 -19.21
N LEU A 147 -20.24 -2.82 -18.19
CA LEU A 147 -21.53 -2.19 -17.99
C LEU A 147 -21.50 -0.73 -18.47
N ASP A 148 -22.59 -0.30 -19.10
CA ASP A 148 -22.70 1.03 -19.69
C ASP A 148 -23.05 2.08 -18.63
N VAL A 149 -22.05 2.44 -17.84
CA VAL A 149 -22.11 3.53 -16.85
C VAL A 149 -20.92 4.50 -17.06
N PRO A 150 -21.09 5.80 -16.73
CA PRO A 150 -19.98 6.74 -16.68
C PRO A 150 -18.83 6.23 -15.79
N PRO A 151 -17.59 6.78 -15.91
CA PRO A 151 -16.50 6.39 -15.04
C PRO A 151 -16.89 6.57 -13.57
N ALA A 152 -16.76 5.50 -12.79
CA ALA A 152 -17.25 5.42 -11.43
C ALA A 152 -16.42 4.45 -10.58
N ASN A 153 -16.45 4.63 -9.27
CA ASN A 153 -15.99 3.62 -8.31
C ASN A 153 -17.18 2.91 -7.66
N LEU A 154 -17.03 1.66 -7.25
CA LEU A 154 -18.06 0.85 -6.59
C LEU A 154 -17.79 0.84 -5.08
N VAL A 155 -18.76 1.27 -4.29
CA VAL A 155 -18.58 1.34 -2.82
C VAL A 155 -19.40 0.29 -2.08
N SER A 156 -20.61 -0.03 -2.54
CA SER A 156 -21.45 -1.06 -1.90
C SER A 156 -22.56 -1.58 -2.82
N ILE A 157 -23.16 -2.72 -2.45
CA ILE A 157 -24.30 -3.33 -3.11
C ILE A 157 -25.34 -3.68 -2.06
N SER A 158 -26.59 -3.26 -2.27
CA SER A 158 -27.69 -3.55 -1.35
C SER A 158 -28.17 -4.99 -1.45
N SER A 159 -28.96 -5.45 -0.48
CA SER A 159 -29.59 -6.78 -0.48
C SER A 159 -30.56 -7.01 -1.65
N THR A 160 -31.03 -5.96 -2.32
CA THR A 160 -31.89 -6.03 -3.52
C THR A 160 -31.12 -5.97 -4.84
N GLY A 161 -29.80 -5.79 -4.79
CA GLY A 161 -28.93 -5.73 -5.97
C GLY A 161 -28.75 -4.33 -6.55
N GLU A 162 -29.21 -3.30 -5.86
CA GLU A 162 -28.91 -1.90 -6.21
C GLU A 162 -27.48 -1.53 -5.82
N LEU A 163 -26.71 -0.98 -6.76
CA LEU A 163 -25.32 -0.58 -6.59
C LEU A 163 -25.25 0.87 -6.08
N ALA A 164 -24.36 1.11 -5.12
CA ALA A 164 -23.89 2.43 -4.74
C ALA A 164 -22.54 2.70 -5.42
N LEU A 165 -22.50 3.79 -6.20
CA LEU A 165 -21.37 4.19 -7.04
C LEU A 165 -20.87 5.59 -6.67
N LEU A 166 -19.58 5.86 -6.84
CA LEU A 166 -19.02 7.22 -6.83
C LEU A 166 -18.74 7.66 -8.26
N LEU A 167 -19.58 8.55 -8.80
CA LEU A 167 -19.39 9.15 -10.11
C LEU A 167 -18.33 10.24 -10.07
N LYS A 168 -17.70 10.49 -11.23
CA LYS A 168 -16.58 11.44 -11.39
C LYS A 168 -15.52 11.25 -10.31
N PRO A 169 -15.06 10.00 -10.09
CA PRO A 169 -14.24 9.71 -8.94
C PRO A 169 -12.87 10.39 -9.05
N GLN A 170 -12.39 10.90 -7.93
CA GLN A 170 -11.11 11.58 -7.82
C GLN A 170 -10.13 10.73 -7.03
N ILE A 171 -8.86 10.75 -7.45
CA ILE A 171 -7.77 10.15 -6.68
C ILE A 171 -7.40 11.14 -5.57
N VAL A 172 -7.82 10.85 -4.34
CA VAL A 172 -7.47 11.67 -3.17
C VAL A 172 -6.27 11.06 -2.42
N ARG A 173 -6.24 9.73 -2.27
CA ARG A 173 -5.20 9.01 -1.51
C ARG A 173 -4.69 7.77 -2.26
N PHE A 174 -5.20 6.58 -1.93
CA PHE A 174 -4.71 5.29 -2.41
C PHE A 174 -5.61 4.67 -3.49
N GLY A 175 -6.75 5.30 -3.79
CA GLY A 175 -7.66 4.92 -4.85
C GLY A 175 -8.56 6.07 -5.30
N PHE A 176 -9.55 5.71 -6.09
CA PHE A 176 -10.62 6.57 -6.59
C PHE A 176 -11.69 6.77 -5.50
N ASP A 177 -11.29 7.42 -4.41
CA ASP A 177 -11.97 7.37 -3.10
C ASP A 177 -12.83 8.60 -2.79
N ARG A 178 -13.15 9.46 -3.76
CA ARG A 178 -14.09 10.59 -3.55
C ARG A 178 -14.86 10.89 -4.82
N GLY A 179 -16.16 11.13 -4.70
CA GLY A 179 -16.98 11.54 -5.84
C GLY A 179 -18.42 11.88 -5.46
N ILE A 180 -19.28 11.88 -6.48
CA ILE A 180 -20.73 12.04 -6.31
C ILE A 180 -21.32 10.66 -6.08
N LEU A 181 -21.87 10.40 -4.90
CA LEU A 181 -22.62 9.19 -4.61
C LEU A 181 -23.85 9.11 -5.50
N ALA A 182 -23.97 8.00 -6.22
CA ALA A 182 -25.09 7.67 -7.06
C ALA A 182 -25.60 6.26 -6.77
N ARG A 183 -26.89 6.05 -7.04
CA ARG A 183 -27.58 4.77 -6.94
C ARG A 183 -27.93 4.26 -8.32
N TRP A 184 -27.75 2.97 -8.55
CA TRP A 184 -27.99 2.38 -9.87
C TRP A 184 -28.41 0.93 -9.78
N VAL A 185 -29.45 0.57 -10.54
CA VAL A 185 -29.86 -0.82 -10.73
C VAL A 185 -29.40 -1.25 -12.13
N PRO A 186 -28.68 -2.38 -12.26
CA PRO A 186 -28.23 -2.86 -13.56
C PRO A 186 -29.40 -3.00 -14.56
N GLY A 187 -29.27 -2.34 -15.71
CA GLY A 187 -30.31 -2.31 -16.75
C GLY A 187 -31.39 -1.23 -16.59
N SER A 188 -31.37 -0.42 -15.53
CA SER A 188 -32.40 0.62 -15.28
C SER A 188 -32.12 1.98 -15.95
N GLY A 189 -31.17 2.07 -16.89
CA GLY A 189 -30.73 3.34 -17.50
C GLY A 189 -29.53 3.96 -16.78
N ALA A 190 -29.46 5.30 -16.68
CA ALA A 190 -28.33 6.00 -16.08
C ALA A 190 -28.36 6.00 -14.52
N PRO A 191 -27.20 6.05 -13.82
CA PRO A 191 -27.14 6.21 -12.38
C PRO A 191 -27.81 7.51 -11.88
N ARG A 192 -28.54 7.43 -10.77
CA ARG A 192 -29.16 8.57 -10.10
C ARG A 192 -28.23 9.14 -9.05
N GLU A 193 -27.78 10.39 -9.22
CA GLU A 193 -27.00 11.12 -8.21
C GLU A 193 -27.81 11.38 -6.93
N VAL A 194 -27.14 11.28 -5.78
CA VAL A 194 -27.74 11.36 -4.43
C VAL A 194 -27.05 12.41 -3.56
N LEU A 195 -25.71 12.40 -3.52
CA LEU A 195 -24.96 13.25 -2.60
C LEU A 195 -23.53 13.51 -3.12
N GLU A 196 -23.08 14.75 -3.02
CA GLU A 196 -21.70 15.14 -3.38
C GLU A 196 -20.70 14.85 -2.25
N ASP A 197 -19.41 14.82 -2.60
CA ASP A 197 -18.29 14.72 -1.64
C ASP A 197 -18.34 13.53 -0.68
N VAL A 198 -18.74 12.37 -1.19
CA VAL A 198 -18.71 11.11 -0.46
C VAL A 198 -17.39 10.38 -0.74
N GLU A 199 -16.75 9.88 0.31
CA GLU A 199 -15.49 9.12 0.21
C GLU A 199 -15.72 7.60 0.22
N TYR A 200 -16.51 7.12 1.18
CA TYR A 200 -16.89 5.71 1.29
C TYR A 200 -18.37 5.59 1.66
N ALA A 201 -19.00 4.48 1.29
CA ALA A 201 -20.36 4.17 1.70
C ALA A 201 -20.61 2.67 1.82
N ASP A 202 -21.52 2.27 2.71
CA ASP A 202 -22.00 0.89 2.81
C ASP A 202 -23.49 0.81 3.10
N TRP A 203 -24.19 -0.08 2.39
CA TRP A 203 -25.62 -0.30 2.58
C TRP A 203 -25.88 -0.94 3.93
N SER A 204 -26.92 -0.47 4.62
CA SER A 204 -27.47 -1.22 5.73
C SER A 204 -27.98 -2.58 5.23
N PRO A 205 -27.95 -3.65 6.06
CA PRO A 205 -28.30 -5.00 5.58
C PRO A 205 -29.74 -5.12 5.06
N ASP A 206 -30.65 -4.28 5.56
CA ASP A 206 -32.04 -4.16 5.12
C ASP A 206 -32.21 -3.33 3.82
N GLY A 207 -31.14 -2.70 3.32
CA GLY A 207 -31.17 -1.83 2.14
C GLY A 207 -31.86 -0.48 2.34
N SER A 208 -32.19 -0.10 3.58
CA SER A 208 -32.97 1.12 3.86
C SER A 208 -32.13 2.41 3.82
N GLY A 209 -30.81 2.32 4.05
CA GLY A 209 -29.92 3.48 4.06
C GLY A 209 -28.45 3.15 3.81
N LEU A 210 -27.63 4.19 3.75
CA LEU A 210 -26.19 4.11 3.53
C LEU A 210 -25.45 4.76 4.70
N ALA A 211 -24.50 4.05 5.31
CA ALA A 211 -23.48 4.68 6.14
C ALA A 211 -22.49 5.38 5.22
N LEU A 212 -22.04 6.59 5.57
CA LEU A 212 -21.23 7.45 4.71
C LEU A 212 -19.99 7.94 5.44
N VAL A 213 -18.86 7.99 4.72
CA VAL A 213 -17.67 8.73 5.13
C VAL A 213 -17.54 9.99 4.29
N ARG A 214 -17.40 11.14 4.95
CA ARG A 214 -17.24 12.44 4.29
C ARG A 214 -16.21 13.29 5.02
N THR A 215 -15.49 14.12 4.27
CA THR A 215 -14.56 15.09 4.84
C THR A 215 -15.05 16.50 4.58
N SER A 216 -15.18 17.29 5.64
CA SER A 216 -15.55 18.71 5.56
C SER A 216 -14.76 19.51 6.59
N SER A 217 -14.26 20.69 6.19
CA SER A 217 -13.48 21.60 7.05
C SER A 217 -12.33 20.92 7.81
N GLY A 218 -11.59 20.03 7.14
CA GLY A 218 -10.44 19.32 7.72
C GLY A 218 -10.80 18.22 8.73
N ARG A 219 -12.07 17.81 8.82
CA ARG A 219 -12.52 16.69 9.67
C ARG A 219 -13.24 15.65 8.84
N THR A 220 -12.91 14.39 9.08
CA THR A 220 -13.59 13.25 8.46
C THR A 220 -14.61 12.66 9.43
N ARG A 221 -15.82 12.39 8.94
CA ARG A 221 -16.97 11.93 9.70
C ARG A 221 -17.49 10.62 9.13
N LEU A 222 -17.88 9.70 10.01
CA LEU A 222 -18.75 8.57 9.71
C LEU A 222 -20.18 8.95 10.10
N GLU A 223 -21.12 8.82 9.18
CA GLU A 223 -22.51 9.24 9.36
C GLU A 223 -23.50 8.12 9.02
N TYR A 224 -24.51 7.94 9.87
CA TYR A 224 -25.69 7.12 9.58
C TYR A 224 -26.83 7.42 10.58
N PRO A 225 -28.07 7.69 10.11
CA PRO A 225 -28.42 8.01 8.74
C PRO A 225 -27.70 9.29 8.27
N THR A 226 -27.78 9.63 6.98
CA THR A 226 -27.11 10.81 6.40
C THR A 226 -27.33 12.07 7.24
N GLY A 227 -26.25 12.74 7.64
CA GLY A 227 -26.27 13.93 8.48
C GLY A 227 -26.19 13.67 10.00
N HIS A 228 -26.39 12.43 10.47
CA HIS A 228 -26.17 12.05 11.86
C HIS A 228 -24.76 11.47 12.04
N VAL A 229 -23.91 12.16 12.80
CA VAL A 229 -22.50 11.78 12.98
C VAL A 229 -22.37 10.71 14.07
N LEU A 230 -21.85 9.54 13.70
CA LEU A 230 -21.52 8.46 14.62
C LEU A 230 -20.07 8.54 15.12
N TYR A 231 -19.15 9.01 14.29
CA TYR A 231 -17.74 9.16 14.65
C TYR A 231 -17.08 10.30 13.87
N GLN A 232 -16.08 10.96 14.45
CA GLN A 232 -15.36 12.05 13.81
C GLN A 232 -13.88 12.09 14.22
N THR A 233 -13.00 12.38 13.26
CA THR A 233 -11.55 12.49 13.45
C THR A 233 -10.96 13.67 12.65
N THR A 234 -9.74 14.07 12.98
CA THR A 234 -8.91 15.01 12.19
C THR A 234 -8.02 14.31 11.18
N GLY A 235 -7.85 12.99 11.32
CA GLY A 235 -7.28 12.15 10.28
C GLY A 235 -8.34 11.78 9.24
N TRP A 236 -8.27 10.57 8.69
CA TRP A 236 -9.26 10.07 7.71
C TRP A 236 -9.84 8.71 8.13
N LEU A 237 -10.96 8.34 7.51
CA LEU A 237 -11.68 7.09 7.77
C LEU A 237 -11.84 6.33 6.45
N SER A 238 -11.80 5.00 6.51
CA SER A 238 -11.98 4.14 5.33
C SER A 238 -12.77 2.88 5.65
N ASP A 239 -13.28 2.25 4.59
CA ASP A 239 -13.93 0.94 4.61
C ASP A 239 -15.01 0.77 5.71
N PRO A 240 -15.99 1.70 5.84
CA PRO A 240 -17.11 1.49 6.75
C PRO A 240 -17.92 0.26 6.29
N ARG A 241 -18.26 -0.64 7.22
CA ARG A 241 -19.03 -1.85 6.94
C ARG A 241 -20.06 -2.15 8.00
N PHE A 242 -21.31 -2.32 7.59
CA PHE A 242 -22.36 -2.81 8.49
C PHE A 242 -22.10 -4.25 8.91
N SER A 243 -22.35 -4.53 10.19
CA SER A 243 -22.46 -5.91 10.67
C SER A 243 -23.63 -6.61 9.98
N PRO A 244 -23.58 -7.95 9.77
CA PRO A 244 -24.67 -8.68 9.13
C PRO A 244 -26.04 -8.53 9.82
N ASP A 245 -26.05 -8.23 11.12
CA ASP A 245 -27.26 -7.98 11.91
C ASP A 245 -27.71 -6.51 11.91
N GLY A 246 -26.94 -5.60 11.29
CA GLY A 246 -27.24 -4.18 11.17
C GLY A 246 -27.03 -3.35 12.45
N THR A 247 -26.50 -3.93 13.52
CA THR A 247 -26.40 -3.25 14.82
C THR A 247 -25.12 -2.43 15.01
N GLN A 248 -24.08 -2.71 14.21
CA GLN A 248 -22.76 -2.10 14.35
C GLN A 248 -22.16 -1.76 12.98
N ILE A 249 -21.21 -0.82 12.98
CA ILE A 249 -20.42 -0.44 11.82
C ILE A 249 -18.94 -0.54 12.20
N ALA A 250 -18.21 -1.40 11.49
CA ALA A 250 -16.75 -1.48 11.59
C ALA A 250 -16.10 -0.57 10.54
N PHE A 251 -14.95 0.00 10.84
CA PHE A 251 -14.24 0.92 9.94
C PHE A 251 -12.76 1.00 10.32
N VAL A 252 -11.93 1.56 9.44
CA VAL A 252 -10.52 1.85 9.73
C VAL A 252 -10.37 3.34 10.00
N GLN A 253 -9.77 3.68 11.15
CA GLN A 253 -9.36 5.03 11.48
C GLN A 253 -7.88 5.21 11.15
N HIS A 254 -7.57 6.25 10.38
CA HIS A 254 -6.22 6.69 10.07
C HIS A 254 -5.90 8.00 10.80
N PRO A 255 -5.00 8.01 11.80
CA PRO A 255 -4.78 9.21 12.62
C PRO A 255 -4.19 10.40 11.86
N ASN A 256 -3.39 10.15 10.81
CA ASN A 256 -2.71 11.17 10.03
C ASN A 256 -3.35 11.30 8.63
N PRO A 257 -3.72 12.51 8.17
CA PRO A 257 -4.39 12.74 6.89
C PRO A 257 -3.60 12.29 5.64
N VAL A 258 -2.27 12.10 5.75
CA VAL A 258 -1.39 11.77 4.62
C VAL A 258 -0.73 10.39 4.71
N GLU A 259 -0.98 9.64 5.78
CA GLU A 259 -0.42 8.30 5.98
C GLU A 259 -1.49 7.22 5.90
N ALA A 260 -1.08 6.01 5.54
CA ALA A 260 -1.94 4.82 5.53
C ALA A 260 -1.87 3.99 6.83
N ALA A 261 -1.16 4.49 7.86
CA ALA A 261 -1.22 3.90 9.18
C ALA A 261 -2.66 3.92 9.69
N GLY A 262 -3.12 2.83 10.27
CA GLY A 262 -4.54 2.65 10.54
C GLY A 262 -4.83 1.75 11.73
N THR A 263 -6.02 1.92 12.30
CA THR A 263 -6.52 1.18 13.45
C THR A 263 -7.94 0.71 13.15
N VAL A 264 -8.24 -0.57 13.41
CA VAL A 264 -9.59 -1.10 13.19
C VAL A 264 -10.48 -0.73 14.38
N MET A 265 -11.62 -0.14 14.07
CA MET A 265 -12.61 0.33 15.05
C MET A 265 -14.00 -0.24 14.74
N VAL A 266 -14.88 -0.16 15.74
CA VAL A 266 -16.30 -0.47 15.61
C VAL A 266 -17.12 0.54 16.41
N THR A 267 -18.29 0.92 15.89
CA THR A 267 -19.29 1.74 16.58
C THR A 267 -20.65 1.07 16.52
N ASP A 268 -21.48 1.27 17.53
CA ASP A 268 -22.91 1.05 17.39
C ASP A 268 -23.59 2.23 16.66
N LEU A 269 -24.90 2.10 16.40
CA LEU A 269 -25.70 3.13 15.74
C LEU A 269 -25.98 4.36 16.61
N SER A 270 -25.57 4.36 17.89
CA SER A 270 -25.64 5.53 18.78
C SER A 270 -24.35 6.38 18.76
N GLY A 271 -23.29 5.87 18.11
CA GLY A 271 -21.99 6.52 18.05
C GLY A 271 -21.01 6.08 19.14
N ALA A 272 -21.28 4.99 19.87
CA ALA A 272 -20.37 4.45 20.86
C ALA A 272 -19.20 3.70 20.18
N ALA A 273 -18.23 4.45 19.67
CA ALA A 273 -17.06 3.91 18.99
C ALA A 273 -15.99 3.39 19.94
N ARG A 274 -15.38 2.25 19.59
CA ARG A 274 -14.26 1.64 20.33
C ARG A 274 -13.25 0.99 19.40
N THR A 275 -12.01 0.92 19.88
CA THR A 275 -10.87 0.32 19.16
C THR A 275 -10.86 -1.20 19.30
N LEU A 276 -10.61 -1.93 18.19
CA LEU A 276 -10.48 -3.39 18.17
C LEU A 276 -9.03 -3.88 18.10
N THR A 277 -8.14 -3.11 17.45
CA THR A 277 -6.75 -3.49 17.22
C THR A 277 -5.77 -2.38 17.60
N PRO A 278 -4.47 -2.69 17.79
CA PRO A 278 -3.41 -1.68 17.81
C PRO A 278 -3.26 -0.98 16.45
N SER A 279 -2.45 0.07 16.39
CA SER A 279 -2.12 0.76 15.13
C SER A 279 -1.18 -0.08 14.25
N TRP A 280 -1.47 -0.10 12.95
CA TRP A 280 -0.71 -0.79 11.90
C TRP A 280 0.06 0.19 11.04
N ARG A 281 1.12 -0.28 10.36
CA ARG A 281 1.86 0.55 9.38
C ARG A 281 1.00 0.89 8.17
N TYR A 282 0.23 -0.10 7.72
CA TYR A 282 -0.79 0.01 6.69
C TYR A 282 -1.99 -0.82 7.14
N ALA A 283 -3.20 -0.27 7.03
CA ALA A 283 -4.45 -1.03 7.19
C ALA A 283 -5.43 -0.56 6.13
N LEU A 284 -5.86 -1.46 5.24
CA LEU A 284 -6.75 -1.15 4.12
C LEU A 284 -7.68 -2.34 3.94
N GLY A 285 -8.91 -2.12 3.49
CA GLY A 285 -9.88 -3.19 3.22
C GLY A 285 -10.42 -3.82 4.50
N LEU A 286 -11.74 -3.79 4.65
CA LEU A 286 -12.44 -4.32 5.82
C LEU A 286 -13.78 -4.94 5.40
N ALA A 287 -14.17 -6.01 6.11
CA ALA A 287 -15.41 -6.75 5.93
C ALA A 287 -15.69 -7.60 7.18
N TRP A 288 -16.96 -7.92 7.39
CA TRP A 288 -17.36 -8.81 8.47
C TRP A 288 -17.21 -10.27 8.05
N ALA A 289 -16.72 -11.09 8.96
CA ALA A 289 -16.79 -12.54 8.81
C ALA A 289 -18.25 -12.99 8.83
N LYS A 290 -18.50 -14.20 8.31
CA LYS A 290 -19.82 -14.85 8.38
C LYS A 290 -20.40 -14.77 9.80
N HIS A 291 -21.68 -14.40 9.89
CA HIS A 291 -22.44 -14.21 11.14
C HIS A 291 -21.96 -13.07 12.06
N GLY A 292 -20.99 -12.24 11.65
CA GLY A 292 -20.61 -11.04 12.39
C GLY A 292 -19.76 -11.27 13.65
N ALA A 293 -19.21 -12.47 13.84
CA ALA A 293 -18.40 -12.80 15.03
C ALA A 293 -16.99 -12.18 15.00
N GLU A 294 -16.44 -11.97 13.80
CA GLU A 294 -15.12 -11.38 13.60
C GLU A 294 -15.19 -10.26 12.55
N VAL A 295 -14.27 -9.31 12.67
CA VAL A 295 -13.94 -8.34 11.61
C VAL A 295 -12.68 -8.82 10.92
N TRP A 296 -12.74 -8.97 9.61
CA TRP A 296 -11.59 -9.28 8.77
C TRP A 296 -11.06 -8.01 8.14
N PHE A 297 -9.75 -7.94 7.93
CA PHE A 297 -9.08 -6.77 7.37
C PHE A 297 -7.70 -7.13 6.82
N THR A 298 -7.16 -6.28 5.96
CA THR A 298 -5.79 -6.44 5.47
C THR A 298 -4.86 -5.39 6.07
N ALA A 299 -3.75 -5.82 6.66
CA ALA A 299 -2.81 -4.91 7.33
C ALA A 299 -1.37 -5.41 7.33
N ALA A 300 -0.44 -4.45 7.35
CA ALA A 300 0.99 -4.65 7.43
C ALA A 300 1.51 -4.29 8.83
N ASP A 301 2.32 -5.18 9.40
CA ASP A 301 2.91 -5.00 10.72
C ASP A 301 3.78 -3.74 10.79
N ALA A 302 3.68 -3.01 11.91
CA ALA A 302 4.45 -1.80 12.20
C ALA A 302 5.96 -1.99 12.00
N ASN A 303 6.48 -3.17 12.36
CA ASN A 303 7.92 -3.45 12.44
C ASN A 303 8.41 -4.45 11.37
N ALA A 304 7.57 -4.84 10.41
CA ALA A 304 7.99 -5.81 9.40
C ALA A 304 9.00 -5.21 8.42
N ALA A 305 9.98 -6.03 8.02
CA ALA A 305 11.01 -5.66 7.03
C ALA A 305 10.42 -5.43 5.63
N ALA A 306 9.35 -6.17 5.30
CA ALA A 306 8.49 -5.93 4.14
C ALA A 306 7.09 -5.59 4.64
N ALA A 307 6.56 -4.44 4.23
CA ALA A 307 5.27 -3.95 4.70
C ALA A 307 4.10 -4.54 3.88
N ASN A 308 4.12 -5.85 3.66
CA ASN A 308 3.09 -6.55 2.89
C ASN A 308 1.77 -6.55 3.65
N LEU A 309 0.67 -6.27 2.95
CA LEU A 309 -0.67 -6.43 3.50
C LEU A 309 -1.03 -7.91 3.63
N VAL A 310 -1.39 -8.33 4.85
CA VAL A 310 -1.76 -9.70 5.21
C VAL A 310 -3.22 -9.73 5.62
N LEU A 311 -3.97 -10.77 5.20
CA LEU A 311 -5.37 -10.96 5.60
C LEU A 311 -5.43 -11.48 7.04
N ARG A 312 -6.14 -10.74 7.89
CA ARG A 312 -6.24 -10.99 9.34
C ARG A 312 -7.69 -10.95 9.80
N GLY A 313 -7.95 -11.61 10.93
CA GLY A 313 -9.24 -11.58 11.61
C GLY A 313 -9.07 -11.18 13.08
N VAL A 314 -10.01 -10.38 13.58
CA VAL A 314 -10.10 -9.99 14.99
C VAL A 314 -11.52 -10.19 15.52
N ASP A 315 -11.63 -10.74 16.73
CA ASP A 315 -12.89 -10.89 17.44
C ASP A 315 -13.40 -9.53 17.98
N LEU A 316 -14.71 -9.39 18.16
CA LEU A 316 -15.29 -8.15 18.69
C LEU A 316 -14.85 -7.79 20.11
N ARG A 317 -14.36 -8.72 20.92
CA ARG A 317 -13.73 -8.42 22.22
C ARG A 317 -12.40 -7.67 22.05
N GLY A 318 -11.87 -7.60 20.84
CA GLY A 318 -10.55 -7.05 20.53
C GLY A 318 -9.43 -8.02 20.87
N GLY A 319 -8.20 -7.59 20.65
CA GLY A 319 -6.99 -8.35 20.98
C GLY A 319 -6.04 -8.53 19.81
N GLN A 320 -5.19 -9.56 19.89
CA GLN A 320 -4.21 -9.84 18.84
C GLN A 320 -4.87 -10.53 17.64
N PRO A 321 -4.85 -9.91 16.45
CA PRO A 321 -5.49 -10.49 15.28
C PRO A 321 -4.78 -11.75 14.78
N ARG A 322 -5.54 -12.76 14.36
CA ARG A 322 -5.01 -13.99 13.76
C ARG A 322 -4.76 -13.79 12.27
N VAL A 323 -3.75 -14.47 11.72
CA VAL A 323 -3.51 -14.51 10.27
C VAL A 323 -4.47 -15.53 9.64
N ILE A 324 -5.18 -15.11 8.60
CA ILE A 324 -6.07 -15.97 7.80
C ILE A 324 -5.34 -16.43 6.54
N ALA A 325 -4.72 -15.49 5.81
CA ALA A 325 -3.97 -15.79 4.60
C ALA A 325 -2.82 -14.79 4.38
N GLN A 326 -1.72 -15.29 3.84
CA GLN A 326 -0.54 -14.51 3.48
C GLN A 326 0.05 -15.03 2.17
N VAL A 327 0.45 -14.09 1.29
CA VAL A 327 1.15 -14.38 0.04
C VAL A 327 2.47 -13.61 -0.01
N GLY A 328 3.27 -13.83 -1.06
CA GLY A 328 4.56 -13.12 -1.23
C GLY A 328 4.39 -11.62 -1.50
N GLY A 329 3.26 -11.19 -2.04
CA GLY A 329 2.88 -9.80 -2.27
C GLY A 329 1.89 -9.23 -1.25
N ASN A 330 1.11 -8.23 -1.67
CA ASN A 330 0.07 -7.60 -0.87
C ASN A 330 -1.28 -8.29 -1.11
N LEU A 331 -2.02 -8.62 -0.07
CA LEU A 331 -3.45 -8.90 -0.18
C LEU A 331 -4.23 -7.66 0.24
N ALA A 332 -5.16 -7.19 -0.60
CA ALA A 332 -6.10 -6.14 -0.25
C ALA A 332 -7.52 -6.70 -0.27
N MET A 333 -8.18 -6.66 0.88
CA MET A 333 -9.51 -7.23 1.00
C MET A 333 -10.56 -6.35 0.35
N GLN A 334 -11.45 -6.99 -0.41
CA GLN A 334 -12.55 -6.33 -1.09
C GLN A 334 -13.87 -6.64 -0.40
N ASP A 335 -14.29 -7.90 -0.28
CA ASP A 335 -15.63 -8.22 0.22
C ASP A 335 -15.72 -9.65 0.78
N VAL A 336 -16.76 -9.93 1.56
CA VAL A 336 -17.05 -11.27 2.09
C VAL A 336 -18.50 -11.64 1.76
N ALA A 337 -18.70 -12.76 1.07
CA ALA A 337 -20.02 -13.29 0.77
C ALA A 337 -20.67 -13.92 2.03
N PRO A 338 -22.01 -14.01 2.09
CA PRO A 338 -22.72 -14.69 3.19
C PRO A 338 -22.33 -16.16 3.41
N ASP A 339 -21.78 -16.82 2.38
CA ASP A 339 -21.30 -18.20 2.48
C ASP A 339 -19.84 -18.32 2.96
N GLY A 340 -19.14 -17.20 3.16
CA GLY A 340 -17.78 -17.13 3.68
C GLY A 340 -16.68 -16.99 2.62
N ARG A 341 -17.02 -16.97 1.33
CA ARG A 341 -16.05 -16.66 0.27
C ARG A 341 -15.58 -15.21 0.39
N VAL A 342 -14.29 -14.96 0.10
CA VAL A 342 -13.68 -13.62 0.21
C VAL A 342 -13.22 -13.14 -1.16
N LEU A 343 -13.52 -11.89 -1.51
CA LEU A 343 -12.88 -11.21 -2.62
C LEU A 343 -11.61 -10.51 -2.13
N LEU A 344 -10.51 -10.79 -2.81
CA LEU A 344 -9.20 -10.21 -2.53
C LEU A 344 -8.60 -9.69 -3.84
N THR A 345 -7.91 -8.56 -3.78
CA THR A 345 -6.99 -8.15 -4.84
C THR A 345 -5.55 -8.40 -4.39
N GLU A 346 -4.68 -8.69 -5.35
CA GLU A 346 -3.22 -8.66 -5.14
C GLU A 346 -2.64 -7.42 -5.84
N PRO A 347 -2.68 -6.23 -5.20
CA PRO A 347 -2.15 -5.02 -5.83
C PRO A 347 -0.62 -4.99 -5.80
N ASN A 348 -0.07 -4.68 -6.96
CA ASN A 348 1.33 -4.32 -7.13
C ASN A 348 1.40 -2.86 -7.61
N SER A 349 1.95 -1.99 -6.77
CA SER A 349 2.17 -0.58 -7.09
C SER A 349 3.63 -0.36 -7.41
N THR A 350 3.89 0.39 -8.48
CA THR A 350 5.22 0.84 -8.86
C THR A 350 5.24 2.34 -9.08
N ALA A 351 6.26 3.01 -8.57
CA ALA A 351 6.59 4.39 -8.92
C ALA A 351 7.81 4.35 -9.85
N GLY A 352 7.64 4.75 -11.10
CA GLY A 352 8.68 4.68 -12.13
C GLY A 352 9.21 6.06 -12.50
N LEU A 353 10.48 6.11 -12.88
CA LEU A 353 11.16 7.32 -13.34
C LEU A 353 11.43 7.19 -14.84
N ALA A 354 11.05 8.18 -15.63
CA ALA A 354 11.32 8.22 -17.06
C ALA A 354 12.00 9.53 -17.46
N ILE A 355 12.78 9.48 -18.55
CA ILE A 355 13.50 10.61 -19.11
C ILE A 355 13.15 10.74 -20.59
N LEU A 356 12.73 11.93 -21.01
CA LEU A 356 12.46 12.30 -22.39
C LEU A 356 13.48 13.36 -22.82
N LYS A 357 14.24 13.08 -23.88
CA LYS A 357 15.13 14.08 -24.50
C LYS A 357 14.49 14.66 -25.75
N ALA A 358 14.81 15.92 -26.06
CA ALA A 358 14.33 16.59 -27.26
C ALA A 358 14.70 15.79 -28.53
N GLY A 359 13.73 15.67 -29.43
CA GLY A 359 13.84 14.83 -30.64
C GLY A 359 13.54 13.34 -30.43
N GLU A 360 13.39 12.87 -29.18
CA GLU A 360 12.95 11.49 -28.92
C GLU A 360 11.41 11.40 -28.93
N ALA A 361 10.88 10.38 -29.61
CA ALA A 361 9.43 10.15 -29.68
C ALA A 361 8.85 9.51 -28.40
N LYS A 362 9.69 8.83 -27.60
CA LYS A 362 9.29 8.13 -26.38
C LYS A 362 10.31 8.35 -25.27
N ALA A 363 9.80 8.49 -24.04
CA ALA A 363 10.63 8.55 -22.87
C ALA A 363 11.28 7.18 -22.59
N ARG A 364 12.52 7.20 -22.08
CA ARG A 364 13.26 6.01 -21.66
C ARG A 364 13.06 5.77 -20.17
N ASP A 365 12.85 4.53 -19.79
CA ASP A 365 12.80 4.14 -18.38
C ASP A 365 14.17 4.35 -17.72
N ALA A 366 14.15 5.04 -16.59
CA ALA A 366 15.28 5.36 -15.74
C ALA A 366 15.05 4.89 -14.28
N SER A 367 14.10 4.00 -14.07
CA SER A 367 13.85 3.33 -12.79
C SER A 367 15.03 2.43 -12.40
N TRP A 368 15.18 2.19 -11.09
CA TRP A 368 16.19 1.23 -10.56
C TRP A 368 15.55 0.08 -9.78
N PHE A 369 14.43 0.35 -9.10
CA PHE A 369 13.60 -0.64 -8.40
C PHE A 369 12.11 -0.28 -8.53
N ASP A 370 11.24 -0.99 -7.80
CA ASP A 370 9.79 -0.88 -7.82
C ASP A 370 9.26 0.50 -7.42
N GLN A 371 9.94 1.20 -6.51
CA GLN A 371 9.53 2.51 -6.01
C GLN A 371 10.66 3.52 -6.18
N THR A 372 10.75 4.13 -7.36
CA THR A 372 11.73 5.15 -7.73
C THR A 372 11.03 6.52 -7.78
N PHE A 373 11.48 7.49 -7.00
CA PHE A 373 10.92 8.84 -6.95
C PHE A 373 11.92 9.88 -7.44
N LEU A 374 11.51 10.70 -8.41
CA LEU A 374 12.32 11.81 -8.93
C LEU A 374 12.65 12.80 -7.80
N GLY A 375 13.94 13.00 -7.55
CA GLY A 375 14.47 14.00 -6.63
C GLY A 375 14.75 15.32 -7.34
N ASP A 376 15.65 15.29 -8.33
CA ASP A 376 16.07 16.45 -9.12
C ASP A 376 16.74 16.05 -10.45
N LEU A 377 16.81 16.97 -11.40
CA LEU A 377 17.51 16.84 -12.68
C LEU A 377 18.59 17.92 -12.76
N SER A 378 19.84 17.55 -13.05
CA SER A 378 20.91 18.53 -13.19
C SER A 378 20.60 19.52 -14.32
N ALA A 379 21.05 20.76 -14.17
CA ALA A 379 20.75 21.83 -15.13
C ALA A 379 21.23 21.54 -16.57
N ASP A 380 22.26 20.70 -16.73
CA ASP A 380 22.77 20.24 -18.01
C ASP A 380 22.08 18.96 -18.54
N GLY A 381 21.08 18.44 -17.82
CA GLY A 381 20.34 17.23 -18.16
C GLY A 381 21.14 15.94 -18.10
N LYS A 382 22.38 15.96 -17.59
CA LYS A 382 23.27 14.78 -17.61
C LYS A 382 23.10 13.87 -16.41
N GLN A 383 22.56 14.35 -15.30
CA GLN A 383 22.41 13.58 -14.07
C GLN A 383 21.00 13.70 -13.52
N VAL A 384 20.47 12.60 -12.98
CA VAL A 384 19.20 12.58 -12.26
C VAL A 384 19.41 12.02 -10.86
N LEU A 385 18.94 12.78 -9.88
CA LEU A 385 18.86 12.39 -8.47
C LEU A 385 17.50 11.77 -8.22
N PHE A 386 17.47 10.62 -7.58
CA PHE A 386 16.23 9.95 -7.25
C PHE A 386 16.33 9.20 -5.91
N THR A 387 15.17 8.89 -5.36
CA THR A 387 15.04 8.14 -4.12
C THR A 387 14.41 6.80 -4.41
N VAL A 388 14.96 5.74 -3.82
CA VAL A 388 14.35 4.41 -3.83
C VAL A 388 13.68 4.19 -2.47
N GLU A 389 12.41 3.79 -2.50
CA GLU A 389 11.67 3.29 -1.35
C GLU A 389 11.19 1.86 -1.63
N GLY A 390 10.19 1.37 -0.89
CA GLY A 390 9.60 0.06 -1.11
C GLY A 390 10.46 -1.10 -0.58
N ALA A 391 10.11 -2.32 -1.00
CA ALA A 391 10.70 -3.54 -0.45
C ALA A 391 12.21 -3.63 -0.70
N ALA A 392 12.69 -3.09 -1.83
CA ALA A 392 14.10 -3.07 -2.18
C ALA A 392 14.94 -2.16 -1.26
N ALA A 393 14.34 -1.08 -0.72
CA ALA A 393 15.00 -0.18 0.21
C ALA A 393 14.81 -0.58 1.69
N GLY A 394 13.81 -1.42 1.99
CA GLY A 394 13.46 -1.84 3.33
C GLY A 394 12.78 -0.72 4.14
N ASN A 395 13.26 -0.47 5.37
CA ASN A 395 12.61 0.47 6.29
C ASN A 395 13.06 1.93 6.15
N ALA A 396 13.91 2.26 5.19
CA ALA A 396 14.39 3.62 4.99
C ALA A 396 14.54 3.95 3.51
N SER A 397 14.17 5.17 3.13
CA SER A 397 14.43 5.71 1.80
C SER A 397 15.94 5.82 1.55
N VAL A 398 16.37 5.55 0.31
CA VAL A 398 17.78 5.58 -0.09
C VAL A 398 17.96 6.48 -1.31
N VAL A 399 18.95 7.37 -1.25
CA VAL A 399 19.25 8.34 -2.31
C VAL A 399 20.26 7.77 -3.29
N TYR A 400 19.95 7.89 -4.58
CA TYR A 400 20.78 7.46 -5.70
C TYR A 400 20.97 8.57 -6.72
N LEU A 401 22.10 8.53 -7.41
CA LEU A 401 22.45 9.41 -8.51
C LEU A 401 22.84 8.58 -9.72
N ARG A 402 22.33 8.93 -10.90
CA ARG A 402 22.74 8.30 -12.16
C ARG A 402 22.91 9.33 -13.26
N LYS A 403 23.66 8.97 -14.29
CA LYS A 403 23.63 9.73 -15.53
C LYS A 403 22.37 9.40 -16.34
N THR A 404 21.97 10.33 -17.20
CA THR A 404 20.82 10.17 -18.11
C THR A 404 21.19 9.40 -19.39
N ASP A 405 22.40 8.86 -19.47
CA ASP A 405 22.90 8.03 -20.57
C ASP A 405 22.56 6.53 -20.41
N GLY A 406 22.05 6.12 -19.26
CA GLY A 406 21.71 4.72 -18.96
C GLY A 406 22.74 3.98 -18.09
N SER A 407 23.84 4.62 -17.70
CA SER A 407 24.80 4.04 -16.76
C SER A 407 24.20 3.71 -15.40
N GLN A 408 24.82 2.75 -14.69
CA GLN A 408 24.33 2.29 -13.39
C GLN A 408 24.32 3.41 -12.35
N PRO A 409 23.32 3.43 -11.44
CA PRO A 409 23.25 4.42 -10.39
C PRO A 409 24.27 4.17 -9.29
N VAL A 410 24.72 5.27 -8.67
CA VAL A 410 25.56 5.30 -7.48
C VAL A 410 24.68 5.57 -6.27
N ARG A 411 24.83 4.75 -5.22
CA ARG A 411 24.16 4.95 -3.92
C ARG A 411 24.88 6.04 -3.14
N LEU A 412 24.19 7.13 -2.79
CA LEU A 412 24.76 8.25 -2.04
C LEU A 412 24.58 8.13 -0.53
N GLY A 413 23.43 7.64 -0.06
CA GLY A 413 23.13 7.60 1.37
C GLY A 413 21.66 7.36 1.69
N GLY A 414 21.29 7.44 2.97
CA GLY A 414 19.91 7.33 3.42
C GLY A 414 19.13 8.66 3.33
N GLY A 415 17.81 8.56 3.38
CA GLY A 415 16.87 9.68 3.34
C GLY A 415 16.25 9.89 1.96
N TYR A 416 15.59 11.04 1.80
CA TYR A 416 14.85 11.40 0.60
C TYR A 416 15.57 12.52 -0.16
N GLY A 417 16.08 12.21 -1.35
CA GLY A 417 16.83 13.12 -2.19
C GLY A 417 15.93 14.17 -2.84
N VAL A 418 16.24 15.46 -2.67
CA VAL A 418 15.35 16.57 -3.09
C VAL A 418 15.98 17.59 -4.03
N ALA A 419 17.31 17.72 -4.07
CA ALA A 419 17.99 18.73 -4.89
C ALA A 419 19.46 18.37 -5.19
N LEU A 420 19.95 18.72 -6.37
CA LEU A 420 21.37 18.68 -6.75
C LEU A 420 21.97 20.09 -6.75
N SER A 421 23.19 20.24 -6.22
CA SER A 421 23.89 21.51 -6.28
C SER A 421 24.23 21.89 -7.72
N PRO A 422 24.32 23.20 -8.05
CA PRO A 422 24.63 23.64 -9.42
C PRO A 422 25.98 23.13 -9.93
N ASP A 423 26.95 22.93 -9.03
CA ASP A 423 28.26 22.37 -9.33
C ASP A 423 28.28 20.83 -9.39
N GLY A 424 27.15 20.17 -9.11
CA GLY A 424 26.98 18.72 -9.13
C GLY A 424 27.73 17.97 -8.02
N ARG A 425 28.35 18.65 -7.04
CA ARG A 425 29.15 18.02 -5.98
C ARG A 425 28.33 17.53 -4.78
N TRP A 426 27.12 18.04 -4.61
CA TRP A 426 26.28 17.74 -3.46
C TRP A 426 24.85 17.38 -3.88
N ALA A 427 24.31 16.35 -3.24
CA ALA A 427 22.87 16.08 -3.22
C ALA A 427 22.31 16.42 -1.84
N ILE A 428 21.12 17.01 -1.79
CA ILE A 428 20.41 17.24 -0.52
C ILE A 428 19.47 16.06 -0.25
N SER A 429 19.58 15.51 0.96
CA SER A 429 18.74 14.46 1.52
C SER A 429 18.01 14.95 2.77
N LEU A 430 16.72 14.66 2.87
CA LEU A 430 15.86 14.96 4.02
C LEU A 430 15.41 13.68 4.72
N SER A 431 15.20 13.74 6.04
CA SER A 431 14.57 12.67 6.79
C SER A 431 13.08 12.97 6.98
N LEU A 432 12.22 12.32 6.19
CA LEU A 432 10.78 12.56 6.22
C LEU A 432 10.04 11.75 7.31
N THR A 433 10.67 10.73 7.89
CA THR A 433 10.05 9.79 8.83
C THR A 433 10.40 10.01 10.30
N LYS A 434 11.34 10.92 10.60
CA LYS A 434 11.86 11.13 11.97
C LYS A 434 11.21 12.31 12.71
N GLY A 435 10.08 12.81 12.21
CA GLY A 435 9.37 13.95 12.78
C GLY A 435 9.87 15.31 12.25
N PRO A 436 9.37 16.43 12.80
CA PRO A 436 9.72 17.77 12.35
C PRO A 436 11.18 18.15 12.69
N LEU A 437 11.66 19.25 12.09
CA LEU A 437 12.96 19.87 12.38
C LEU A 437 14.16 18.91 12.30
N GLN A 438 14.15 18.03 11.30
CA GLN A 438 15.31 17.19 11.00
C GLN A 438 16.41 17.99 10.25
N PRO A 439 17.70 17.69 10.48
CA PRO A 439 18.79 18.31 9.74
C PRO A 439 18.69 18.11 8.23
N ILE A 440 19.05 19.15 7.47
CA ILE A 440 19.23 19.07 6.02
C ILE A 440 20.60 18.43 5.77
N THR A 441 20.61 17.25 5.15
CA THR A 441 21.86 16.49 4.94
C THR A 441 22.38 16.68 3.52
N PHE A 442 23.65 17.02 3.39
CA PHE A 442 24.38 17.12 2.13
C PHE A 442 25.18 15.83 1.94
N LEU A 443 24.80 15.05 0.94
CA LEU A 443 25.50 13.84 0.53
C LEU A 443 26.48 14.21 -0.60
N PRO A 444 27.78 13.87 -0.47
CA PRO A 444 28.72 14.10 -1.56
C PRO A 444 28.39 13.19 -2.73
N THR A 445 28.47 13.70 -3.96
CA THR A 445 28.25 12.91 -5.19
C THR A 445 29.51 12.16 -5.65
N GLY A 446 30.68 12.54 -5.11
CA GLY A 446 31.95 11.86 -5.26
C GLY A 446 32.54 11.47 -3.90
N ALA A 447 33.86 11.32 -3.83
CA ALA A 447 34.54 11.02 -2.57
C ALA A 447 34.39 12.16 -1.56
N GLY A 448 33.96 11.83 -0.35
CA GLY A 448 33.81 12.78 0.75
C GLY A 448 32.89 12.26 1.85
N GLU A 449 32.75 13.03 2.92
CA GLU A 449 31.84 12.74 4.03
C GLU A 449 30.56 13.58 3.96
N PRO A 450 29.40 13.04 4.36
CA PRO A 450 28.17 13.81 4.51
C PRO A 450 28.33 14.98 5.48
N LYS A 451 27.60 16.06 5.22
CA LYS A 451 27.51 17.24 6.10
C LYS A 451 26.06 17.52 6.43
N SER A 452 25.81 18.17 7.58
CA SER A 452 24.46 18.54 7.98
C SER A 452 24.36 20.02 8.24
N LEU A 453 23.22 20.59 7.87
CA LEU A 453 22.79 21.94 8.20
C LEU A 453 21.57 21.83 9.11
N ASP A 454 21.66 22.43 10.30
CA ASP A 454 20.52 22.62 11.20
C ASP A 454 19.32 23.19 10.43
N PRO A 455 18.05 22.78 10.63
CA PRO A 455 16.90 23.26 9.85
C PRO A 455 16.45 24.70 10.16
N GLY A 456 16.99 25.33 11.21
CA GLY A 456 16.76 26.75 11.51
C GLY A 456 15.32 27.08 11.90
N GLY A 457 14.61 26.13 12.52
CA GLY A 457 13.21 26.29 12.93
C GLY A 457 12.18 25.98 11.84
N VAL A 458 12.62 25.60 10.62
CA VAL A 458 11.72 25.26 9.51
C VAL A 458 11.85 23.78 9.15
N THR A 459 10.76 23.04 9.26
CA THR A 459 10.68 21.65 8.79
C THR A 459 10.60 21.65 7.26
N ALA A 460 11.72 21.36 6.60
CA ALA A 460 11.81 21.33 5.14
C ALA A 460 11.07 20.13 4.53
N THR A 461 10.31 20.39 3.46
CA THR A 461 9.59 19.35 2.69
C THR A 461 10.05 19.29 1.22
N ARG A 462 10.48 20.44 0.66
CA ARG A 462 11.12 20.56 -0.65
C ARG A 462 12.23 21.60 -0.58
N ILE A 463 13.29 21.38 -1.36
CA ILE A 463 14.42 22.31 -1.45
C ILE A 463 14.81 22.47 -2.93
N ARG A 464 15.23 23.68 -3.29
CA ARG A 464 15.96 23.99 -4.53
C ARG A 464 17.23 24.75 -4.20
N TRP A 465 18.28 24.52 -4.97
CA TRP A 465 19.48 25.33 -4.90
C TRP A 465 19.29 26.64 -5.64
N PHE A 466 19.83 27.71 -5.06
CA PHE A 466 20.07 28.92 -5.84
C PHE A 466 21.18 28.70 -6.88
N PRO A 467 21.11 29.37 -8.04
CA PRO A 467 22.15 29.31 -9.06
C PRO A 467 23.55 29.68 -8.55
N ASP A 468 23.62 30.50 -7.50
CA ASP A 468 24.88 30.89 -6.84
C ASP A 468 25.58 29.77 -6.05
N GLY A 469 24.89 28.65 -5.79
CA GLY A 469 25.42 27.54 -5.00
C GLY A 469 25.68 27.86 -3.52
N LYS A 470 25.19 28.99 -3.02
CA LYS A 470 25.38 29.47 -1.64
C LYS A 470 24.08 29.59 -0.87
N ARG A 471 22.94 29.61 -1.55
CA ARG A 471 21.62 29.71 -0.93
C ARG A 471 20.72 28.53 -1.29
N LEU A 472 19.77 28.27 -0.41
CA LEU A 472 18.69 27.30 -0.58
C LEU A 472 17.35 28.02 -0.57
N LEU A 473 16.48 27.64 -1.50
CA LEU A 473 15.05 27.89 -1.42
C LEU A 473 14.42 26.68 -0.72
N ILE A 474 13.79 26.89 0.43
CA ILE A 474 13.19 25.86 1.26
C ILE A 474 11.68 26.10 1.27
N ALA A 475 10.90 25.11 0.84
CA ALA A 475 9.50 25.05 1.21
C ALA A 475 9.35 24.24 2.50
N GLY A 476 8.67 24.77 3.49
CA GLY A 476 8.59 24.12 4.79
C GLY A 476 7.59 24.76 5.75
N LEU A 477 7.49 24.11 6.91
CA LEU A 477 6.59 24.48 8.00
C LEU A 477 7.41 25.04 9.17
N GLU A 478 7.09 26.27 9.58
CA GLU A 478 7.56 26.86 10.83
C GLU A 478 6.44 26.71 11.88
N PRO A 479 6.74 26.52 13.18
CA PRO A 479 5.70 26.44 14.22
C PRO A 479 4.69 27.58 14.11
N GLU A 480 3.40 27.25 14.35
CA GLU A 480 2.25 28.17 14.27
C GLU A 480 1.96 28.79 12.89
N HIS A 481 2.65 28.39 11.82
CA HIS A 481 2.43 28.93 10.47
C HIS A 481 2.15 27.81 9.45
N GLY A 482 1.38 28.14 8.43
CA GLY A 482 1.19 27.32 7.24
C GLY A 482 2.47 27.17 6.40
N LEU A 483 2.37 26.39 5.32
CA LEU A 483 3.50 26.18 4.40
C LEU A 483 3.92 27.49 3.74
N ARG A 484 5.21 27.82 3.81
CA ARG A 484 5.83 29.00 3.19
C ARG A 484 7.11 28.65 2.46
N LEU A 485 7.56 29.58 1.62
CA LEU A 485 8.87 29.57 0.99
C LEU A 485 9.85 30.42 1.80
N TYR A 486 11.04 29.89 2.03
CA TYR A 486 12.11 30.53 2.77
C TYR A 486 13.40 30.51 1.98
N VAL A 487 14.23 31.54 2.16
CA VAL A 487 15.59 31.59 1.64
C VAL A 487 16.56 31.47 2.80
N ARG A 488 17.62 30.69 2.60
CA ARG A 488 18.65 30.48 3.62
C ARG A 488 20.04 30.28 3.02
N SER A 489 21.07 30.78 3.69
CA SER A 489 22.47 30.47 3.35
C SER A 489 22.82 29.04 3.76
N ILE A 490 23.72 28.40 2.99
CA ILE A 490 24.31 27.11 3.35
C ILE A 490 25.33 27.21 4.50
N ASP A 491 25.86 28.41 4.75
CA ASP A 491 26.77 28.68 5.86
C ASP A 491 26.02 28.83 7.20
N GLY A 492 24.69 28.74 7.19
CA GLY A 492 23.83 28.87 8.37
C GLY A 492 22.97 30.14 8.38
N GLY A 493 22.60 30.58 9.58
CA GLY A 493 21.66 31.68 9.78
C GLY A 493 20.19 31.25 9.75
N LYS A 494 19.30 32.19 10.10
CA LYS A 494 17.85 31.94 10.14
C LYS A 494 17.26 31.98 8.71
N PRO A 495 16.35 31.05 8.35
CA PRO A 495 15.57 31.14 7.13
C PRO A 495 14.75 32.43 7.09
N LYS A 496 14.73 33.13 5.95
CA LYS A 496 13.90 34.33 5.71
C LYS A 496 12.70 33.93 4.85
N ALA A 497 11.48 34.14 5.34
CA ALA A 497 10.27 33.92 4.53
C ALA A 497 10.20 34.90 3.35
N ILE A 498 9.78 34.40 2.19
CA ILE A 498 9.60 35.19 0.95
C ILE A 498 8.19 35.05 0.35
N SER A 499 7.30 34.30 1.01
CA SER A 499 5.92 34.11 0.57
C SER A 499 4.94 34.26 1.73
N PRO A 500 3.66 34.57 1.44
CA PRO A 500 2.55 34.30 2.36
C PRO A 500 2.43 32.80 2.68
N GLU A 501 1.59 32.49 3.67
CA GLU A 501 1.21 31.12 4.02
C GLU A 501 0.30 30.49 2.96
N GLY A 502 0.24 29.16 2.94
CA GLY A 502 -0.68 28.41 2.08
C GLY A 502 -0.14 28.08 0.69
N VAL A 503 1.16 28.27 0.46
CA VAL A 503 1.81 27.92 -0.82
C VAL A 503 1.61 26.44 -1.13
N ARG A 504 1.31 26.11 -2.39
CA ARG A 504 1.22 24.74 -2.90
C ARG A 504 2.48 24.35 -3.66
N ILE A 505 3.09 23.23 -3.26
CA ILE A 505 4.43 22.81 -3.71
C ILE A 505 4.42 21.57 -4.62
N THR A 506 3.28 21.28 -5.24
CA THR A 506 3.21 20.26 -6.30
C THR A 506 4.18 20.59 -7.44
N GLY A 507 4.30 21.88 -7.77
CA GLY A 507 5.41 22.44 -8.55
C GLY A 507 6.21 23.44 -7.70
N LEU A 508 7.54 23.44 -7.86
CA LEU A 508 8.44 24.40 -7.25
C LEU A 508 9.66 24.59 -8.16
N ALA A 509 9.84 25.80 -8.66
CA ALA A 509 10.95 26.18 -9.52
C ALA A 509 11.59 27.49 -9.05
N LEU A 510 12.86 27.69 -9.39
CA LEU A 510 13.61 28.90 -9.10
C LEU A 510 14.22 29.43 -10.41
N SER A 511 14.13 30.73 -10.64
CA SER A 511 14.64 31.36 -11.86
C SER A 511 16.17 31.30 -11.92
N ARG A 512 16.73 31.32 -13.14
CA ARG A 512 18.18 31.25 -13.37
C ARG A 512 18.96 32.44 -12.82
N ASP A 513 18.31 33.59 -12.71
CA ASP A 513 18.87 34.77 -12.06
C ASP A 513 18.67 34.77 -10.54
N GLY A 514 17.97 33.78 -9.99
CA GLY A 514 17.67 33.63 -8.56
C GLY A 514 16.75 34.72 -8.01
N LYS A 515 16.03 35.48 -8.85
CA LYS A 515 15.16 36.57 -8.39
C LYS A 515 13.73 36.13 -8.08
N PHE A 516 13.28 35.02 -8.64
CA PHE A 516 11.90 34.55 -8.49
C PHE A 516 11.83 33.06 -8.17
N ALA A 517 10.98 32.71 -7.21
CA ALA A 517 10.49 31.35 -7.03
C ALA A 517 9.09 31.23 -7.65
N ALA A 518 8.79 30.14 -8.35
CA ALA A 518 7.46 29.84 -8.87
C ALA A 518 6.85 28.66 -8.11
N ALA A 519 5.65 28.85 -7.57
CA ALA A 519 4.85 27.83 -6.89
C ALA A 519 3.36 28.17 -6.99
N GLY A 520 2.47 27.24 -6.58
CA GLY A 520 1.05 27.56 -6.47
C GLY A 520 0.76 28.43 -5.25
N ASP A 521 -0.19 29.34 -5.34
CA ASP A 521 -0.75 30.05 -4.18
C ASP A 521 -1.79 29.19 -3.44
N GLU A 522 -2.44 29.76 -2.42
CA GLU A 522 -3.48 29.08 -1.63
C GLU A 522 -4.68 28.61 -2.48
N ARG A 523 -4.94 29.31 -3.60
CA ARG A 523 -5.99 29.02 -4.57
C ARG A 523 -5.56 27.99 -5.61
N GLY A 524 -4.27 27.67 -5.67
CA GLY A 524 -3.67 26.75 -6.65
C GLY A 524 -3.28 27.42 -7.97
N LEU A 525 -3.24 28.75 -8.03
CA LEU A 525 -2.76 29.48 -9.20
C LEU A 525 -1.24 29.61 -9.15
N THR A 526 -0.58 29.39 -10.28
CA THR A 526 0.87 29.58 -10.39
C THR A 526 1.22 31.05 -10.20
N THR A 527 2.09 31.32 -9.23
CA THR A 527 2.48 32.65 -8.78
C THR A 527 4.01 32.74 -8.66
N LEU A 528 4.57 33.89 -9.03
CA LEU A 528 5.98 34.21 -8.83
C LEU A 528 6.16 34.97 -7.51
N TYR A 529 7.06 34.48 -6.66
CA TYR A 529 7.43 35.07 -5.39
C TYR A 529 8.80 35.76 -5.53
N PRO A 530 8.88 37.10 -5.42
CA PRO A 530 10.15 37.80 -5.45
C PRO A 530 11.04 37.40 -4.27
N VAL A 531 12.27 36.97 -4.54
CA VAL A 531 13.22 36.49 -3.52
C VAL A 531 13.67 37.60 -2.56
N GLU A 532 13.84 38.82 -3.05
CA GLU A 532 14.25 39.96 -2.23
C GLU A 532 13.10 40.56 -1.41
N GLY A 533 11.87 40.06 -1.61
CA GLY A 533 10.63 40.59 -1.03
C GLY A 533 9.85 41.46 -2.03
N GLY A 534 8.61 41.76 -1.68
CA GLY A 534 7.63 42.42 -2.55
C GLY A 534 6.38 41.58 -2.74
N ASP A 535 5.42 42.10 -3.50
CA ASP A 535 4.14 41.44 -3.70
C ASP A 535 4.27 40.23 -4.63
N PRO A 536 3.60 39.09 -4.33
CA PRO A 536 3.52 37.96 -5.25
C PRO A 536 2.90 38.36 -6.59
N LEU A 537 3.49 37.89 -7.69
CA LEU A 537 3.06 38.21 -9.05
C LEU A 537 2.31 37.02 -9.65
N PRO A 538 0.98 37.11 -9.84
CA PRO A 538 0.22 36.05 -10.47
C PRO A 538 0.62 35.90 -11.95
N VAL A 539 0.59 34.67 -12.47
CA VAL A 539 0.87 34.37 -13.87
C VAL A 539 -0.42 33.92 -14.57
N PRO A 540 -1.28 34.85 -15.04
CA PRO A 540 -2.61 34.52 -15.57
C PRO A 540 -2.58 33.71 -16.88
N GLN A 541 -1.40 33.57 -17.50
CA GLN A 541 -1.19 32.76 -18.71
C GLN A 541 -1.03 31.26 -18.40
N VAL A 542 -0.84 30.91 -17.12
CA VAL A 542 -0.83 29.52 -16.65
C VAL A 542 -2.24 29.14 -16.25
N GLU A 543 -2.74 28.03 -16.77
CA GLU A 543 -4.09 27.58 -16.49
C GLU A 543 -4.23 27.14 -15.01
N PRO A 544 -5.45 27.16 -14.45
CA PRO A 544 -5.71 26.50 -13.18
C PRO A 544 -5.24 25.03 -13.20
N ASP A 545 -4.65 24.60 -12.09
CA ASP A 545 -4.05 23.28 -11.85
C ASP A 545 -2.78 22.93 -12.67
N GLU A 546 -2.34 23.81 -13.57
CA GLU A 546 -0.98 23.71 -14.12
C GLU A 546 0.04 24.17 -13.08
N VAL A 547 1.10 23.39 -12.93
CA VAL A 547 2.16 23.65 -11.94
C VAL A 547 3.50 23.92 -12.61
N PRO A 548 4.39 24.70 -11.99
CA PRO A 548 5.72 24.96 -12.54
C PRO A 548 6.59 23.69 -12.49
N LEU A 549 7.17 23.34 -13.64
CA LEU A 549 8.09 22.21 -13.84
C LEU A 549 9.56 22.66 -13.95
N GLY A 550 9.81 23.94 -14.16
CA GLY A 550 11.14 24.53 -14.29
C GLY A 550 11.09 25.95 -14.87
N PHE A 551 12.22 26.64 -14.83
CA PHE A 551 12.43 27.88 -15.57
C PHE A 551 13.34 27.63 -16.76
N ALA A 552 13.04 28.28 -17.89
CA ALA A 552 13.93 28.38 -19.02
C ALA A 552 15.09 29.36 -18.75
N ASP A 553 16.16 29.28 -19.52
CA ASP A 553 17.33 30.15 -19.37
C ASP A 553 17.01 31.65 -19.58
N ASP A 554 15.99 31.97 -20.37
CA ASP A 554 15.50 33.33 -20.62
C ASP A 554 14.43 33.81 -19.63
N GLY A 555 14.09 32.99 -18.63
CA GLY A 555 13.11 33.33 -17.59
C GLY A 555 11.66 32.95 -17.91
N ALA A 556 11.38 32.31 -19.04
CA ALA A 556 10.08 31.69 -19.26
C ALA A 556 9.83 30.50 -18.29
N LEU A 557 8.57 30.17 -18.04
CA LEU A 557 8.18 29.04 -17.21
C LEU A 557 7.85 27.82 -18.06
N PHE A 558 8.30 26.65 -17.63
CA PHE A 558 7.74 25.39 -18.10
C PHE A 558 6.63 24.95 -17.15
N VAL A 559 5.45 24.64 -17.69
CA VAL A 559 4.26 24.27 -16.91
C VAL A 559 3.57 23.04 -17.48
N GLY A 560 2.83 22.34 -16.63
CA GLY A 560 1.96 21.25 -17.06
C GLY A 560 0.98 20.82 -15.98
N ARG A 561 -0.15 20.26 -16.41
CA ARG A 561 -1.17 19.67 -15.51
C ARG A 561 -0.79 18.24 -15.20
N LEU A 562 -0.21 18.01 -14.03
CA LEU A 562 0.14 16.68 -13.54
C LEU A 562 -1.11 15.89 -13.13
N ARG A 563 -0.96 14.58 -12.92
CA ARG A 563 -1.97 13.53 -12.63
C ARG A 563 -2.51 12.75 -13.83
N PRO A 564 -2.79 13.32 -15.01
CA PRO A 564 -3.07 12.51 -16.19
C PRO A 564 -1.88 11.62 -16.58
N VAL A 565 -2.15 10.54 -17.31
CA VAL A 565 -1.08 9.71 -17.92
C VAL A 565 -0.43 10.38 -19.13
N THR A 566 -1.11 11.37 -19.73
CA THR A 566 -0.61 12.19 -20.83
C THR A 566 -0.62 13.64 -20.40
N VAL A 567 0.56 14.26 -20.31
CA VAL A 567 0.74 15.64 -19.84
C VAL A 567 1.43 16.46 -20.91
N PRO A 568 0.70 17.33 -21.63
CA PRO A 568 1.31 18.37 -22.46
C PRO A 568 2.12 19.32 -21.57
N VAL A 569 3.33 19.66 -22.03
CA VAL A 569 4.23 20.61 -21.35
C VAL A 569 4.32 21.87 -22.19
N PHE A 570 4.02 23.01 -21.56
CA PHE A 570 4.03 24.31 -22.19
C PHE A 570 5.18 25.16 -21.68
N ARG A 571 5.78 25.94 -22.58
CA ARG A 571 6.62 27.08 -22.27
C ARG A 571 5.74 28.34 -22.27
N VAL A 572 5.76 29.08 -21.17
CA VAL A 572 4.98 30.31 -20.96
C VAL A 572 5.94 31.45 -20.70
N ASP A 573 5.96 32.43 -21.61
CA ASP A 573 6.71 33.66 -21.43
C ASP A 573 5.81 34.68 -20.72
N VAL A 574 6.18 35.01 -19.49
CA VAL A 574 5.43 35.92 -18.63
C VAL A 574 5.42 37.35 -19.17
N ARG A 575 6.46 37.76 -19.91
CA ARG A 575 6.61 39.13 -20.45
C ARG A 575 5.81 39.30 -21.73
N THR A 576 5.96 38.38 -22.68
CA THR A 576 5.28 38.44 -23.98
C THR A 576 3.88 37.86 -23.95
N ARG A 577 3.52 37.18 -22.85
CA ARG A 577 2.26 36.42 -22.68
C ARG A 577 2.08 35.31 -23.72
N SER A 578 3.17 34.84 -24.32
CA SER A 578 3.14 33.75 -25.29
C SER A 578 3.12 32.39 -24.59
N ARG A 579 2.41 31.43 -25.18
CA ARG A 579 2.32 30.04 -24.71
C ARG A 579 2.57 29.11 -25.89
N THR A 580 3.48 28.16 -25.71
CA THR A 580 3.84 27.20 -26.77
C THR A 580 4.07 25.82 -26.15
N GLN A 581 3.46 24.78 -26.74
CA GLN A 581 3.72 23.41 -26.31
C GLN A 581 5.10 22.97 -26.79
N ILE A 582 5.92 22.42 -25.89
CA ILE A 582 7.28 21.98 -26.21
C ILE A 582 7.45 20.45 -26.21
N ALA A 583 6.58 19.74 -25.49
CA ALA A 583 6.64 18.29 -25.36
C ALA A 583 5.29 17.74 -24.88
N THR A 584 5.13 16.42 -24.98
CA THR A 584 4.05 15.67 -24.35
C THR A 584 4.66 14.51 -23.57
N LEU A 585 4.50 14.51 -22.25
CA LEU A 585 4.90 13.39 -21.42
C LEU A 585 3.82 12.31 -21.48
N VAL A 586 4.21 11.06 -21.62
CA VAL A 586 3.28 9.92 -21.66
C VAL A 586 3.80 8.82 -20.74
N ALA A 587 3.02 8.43 -19.75
CA ALA A 587 3.24 7.24 -18.94
C ALA A 587 2.73 6.00 -19.69
N ASP A 588 3.50 5.54 -20.67
CA ASP A 588 3.18 4.39 -21.54
C ASP A 588 3.55 3.05 -20.86
N VAL A 589 2.92 2.76 -19.73
CA VAL A 589 3.07 1.49 -19.00
C VAL A 589 1.71 0.90 -18.62
N PRO A 590 1.57 -0.44 -18.58
CA PRO A 590 0.33 -1.07 -18.13
C PRO A 590 -0.05 -0.61 -16.73
N GLY A 591 -1.31 -0.19 -16.56
CA GLY A 591 -1.83 0.23 -15.26
C GLY A 591 -1.33 1.60 -14.78
N ALA A 592 -0.76 2.43 -15.68
CA ALA A 592 -0.43 3.81 -15.36
C ALA A 592 -1.65 4.56 -14.82
N LEU A 593 -1.50 5.14 -13.63
CA LEU A 593 -2.52 5.99 -13.01
C LEU A 593 -2.28 7.47 -13.33
N GLY A 594 -1.02 7.85 -13.58
CA GLY A 594 -0.70 9.25 -13.83
C GLY A 594 0.76 9.63 -13.65
N ILE A 595 1.11 10.81 -14.15
CA ILE A 595 2.39 11.47 -13.91
C ILE A 595 2.26 12.35 -12.67
N VAL A 596 3.04 12.08 -11.63
CA VAL A 596 2.90 12.74 -10.31
C VAL A 596 3.94 13.83 -10.05
N ARG A 597 5.03 13.83 -10.82
CA ARG A 597 6.09 14.85 -10.73
C ARG A 597 6.82 14.94 -12.06
N ALA A 598 7.25 16.13 -12.45
CA ALA A 598 8.16 16.32 -13.58
C ALA A 598 9.14 17.47 -13.31
N ALA A 599 10.26 17.46 -14.02
CA ALA A 599 11.27 18.50 -14.04
C ALA A 599 11.77 18.70 -15.49
N VAL A 600 12.05 19.93 -15.87
CA VAL A 600 12.53 20.30 -17.21
C VAL A 600 13.86 21.04 -17.08
N THR A 601 14.84 20.70 -17.92
CA THR A 601 16.10 21.44 -17.97
C THR A 601 15.87 22.87 -18.49
N PRO A 602 16.73 23.83 -18.12
CA PRO A 602 16.49 25.23 -18.50
C PRO A 602 16.60 25.53 -20.00
N ASP A 603 17.27 24.68 -20.77
CA ASP A 603 17.27 24.72 -22.24
C ASP A 603 16.03 24.05 -22.86
N GLY A 604 15.17 23.43 -22.05
CA GLY A 604 14.01 22.65 -22.49
C GLY A 604 14.34 21.32 -23.16
N SER A 605 15.61 20.90 -23.18
CA SER A 605 16.07 19.75 -23.97
C SER A 605 15.86 18.40 -23.29
N THR A 606 15.74 18.36 -21.96
CA THR A 606 15.58 17.12 -21.19
C THR A 606 14.48 17.29 -20.16
N LEU A 607 13.54 16.34 -20.15
CA LEU A 607 12.47 16.24 -19.19
C LEU A 607 12.63 14.94 -18.40
N ALA A 608 12.52 15.01 -17.08
CA ALA A 608 12.45 13.84 -16.22
C ALA A 608 11.10 13.84 -15.50
N PHE A 609 10.44 12.70 -15.41
CA PHE A 609 9.15 12.60 -14.75
C PHE A 609 8.96 11.29 -14.03
N ASN A 610 8.16 11.35 -12.97
CA ASN A 610 7.76 10.21 -12.17
C ASN A 610 6.31 9.86 -12.47
N TYR A 611 6.05 8.60 -12.75
CA TYR A 611 4.71 8.07 -12.95
C TYR A 611 4.41 7.02 -11.89
N VAL A 612 3.13 6.82 -11.60
CA VAL A 612 2.65 5.71 -10.77
C VAL A 612 1.88 4.76 -11.67
N SER A 613 2.14 3.46 -11.52
CA SER A 613 1.32 2.41 -12.10
C SER A 613 0.92 1.41 -11.03
N VAL A 614 -0.30 0.91 -11.16
CA VAL A 614 -0.81 -0.17 -10.33
C VAL A 614 -1.25 -1.29 -11.25
N SER A 615 -0.99 -2.52 -10.85
CA SER A 615 -1.65 -3.68 -11.43
C SER A 615 -2.25 -4.49 -10.31
N SER A 616 -3.41 -5.10 -10.55
CA SER A 616 -3.98 -6.02 -9.58
C SER A 616 -4.78 -7.11 -10.26
N SER A 617 -4.72 -8.29 -9.68
CA SER A 617 -5.59 -9.41 -10.03
C SER A 617 -6.63 -9.60 -8.93
N LEU A 618 -7.86 -9.88 -9.33
CA LEU A 618 -8.95 -10.22 -8.42
C LEU A 618 -9.00 -11.75 -8.22
N TYR A 619 -9.11 -12.15 -6.96
CA TYR A 619 -9.21 -13.54 -6.54
C TYR A 619 -10.44 -13.73 -5.65
N VAL A 620 -10.98 -14.94 -5.71
CA VAL A 620 -11.88 -15.47 -4.68
C VAL A 620 -11.09 -16.43 -3.81
N LEU A 621 -11.13 -16.20 -2.50
CA LEU A 621 -10.65 -17.12 -1.49
C LEU A 621 -11.81 -18.04 -1.08
N GLU A 622 -11.61 -19.34 -1.29
CA GLU A 622 -12.50 -20.39 -0.84
C GLU A 622 -11.92 -21.04 0.44
N ASP A 623 -12.80 -21.57 1.30
CA ASP A 623 -12.43 -22.24 2.56
C ASP A 623 -11.61 -21.38 3.54
N ALA A 624 -11.94 -20.09 3.66
CA ALA A 624 -11.25 -19.14 4.54
C ALA A 624 -11.64 -19.25 6.04
N GLN A 625 -12.72 -19.97 6.36
CA GLN A 625 -13.30 -20.08 7.71
C GLN A 625 -12.98 -21.37 8.42
#